data_AF-A0A1M7G4T9-F1
#
_entry.id   AF-A0A1M7G4T9-F1
#
_cell.length_a   1.000
_cell.length_b   1.000
_cell.length_c   1.000
_cell.angle_alpha   90.00
_cell.angle_beta   90.00
_cell.angle_gamma   90.00
#
_symmetry.space_group_name_H-M   'P 1'
#
loop_
_entity.id
_entity.type
_entity.pdbx_description
1 polymer ?
#
loop_
_entity_poly.entity_id
_entity_poly.type
_entity_poly.pdbx_seq_one_letter_code
_entity_poly.pdbx_strand_id
1 'polypeptide(L)' 'MKKQNLNKGKKLDKKELRSITGGLRQCIDPMTGQCRSFGLGCAEPQCKPVIEP' A
#
# COMPACT_ATOMS: atom_id res chain seq x y z
N MET A 1 -11.01 14.31 14.19
CA MET A 1 -10.62 12.92 14.51
C MET A 1 -10.25 12.83 15.99
N LYS A 2 -10.97 12.01 16.78
CA LYS A 2 -10.60 11.76 18.19
C LYS A 2 -9.24 11.05 18.22
N LYS A 3 -8.26 11.57 18.97
CA LYS A 3 -6.97 10.93 19.19
C LYS A 3 -7.17 9.66 20.04
N GLN A 4 -7.35 8.52 19.36
CA GLN A 4 -7.34 7.21 20.02
C GLN A 4 -5.89 6.91 20.41
N ASN A 5 -5.55 7.11 21.69
CA ASN A 5 -4.26 6.70 22.23
C ASN A 5 -4.20 5.16 22.24
N LEU A 6 -3.72 4.58 21.13
CA LEU A 6 -3.53 3.14 20.91
C LEU A 6 -2.31 2.58 21.69
N ASN A 7 -2.00 3.12 22.87
CA ASN A 7 -0.89 2.68 23.71
C ASN A 7 -1.07 1.27 24.32
N LYS A 8 -2.12 0.54 23.93
CA LYS A 8 -2.33 -0.89 24.22
C LYS A 8 -1.87 -1.82 23.11
N GLY A 9 -1.35 -1.30 21.99
CA GLY A 9 -0.83 -2.13 20.90
C GLY A 9 0.46 -2.85 21.31
N LYS A 10 0.56 -4.16 21.01
CA LYS A 10 1.81 -4.91 21.16
C LYS A 10 2.87 -4.28 20.26
N LYS A 11 4.01 -3.85 20.83
CA LYS A 11 5.16 -3.43 20.04
C LYS A 11 5.70 -4.65 19.28
N LEU A 12 5.70 -4.55 17.95
CA LEU A 12 6.23 -5.60 17.08
C LEU A 12 7.77 -5.62 17.17
N ASP A 13 8.33 -6.81 17.26
CA ASP A 13 9.78 -7.01 17.19
C ASP A 13 10.28 -6.80 15.74
N LYS A 14 11.59 -6.60 15.55
CA LYS A 14 12.21 -6.38 14.23
C LYS A 14 11.89 -7.51 13.24
N LYS A 15 11.74 -8.75 13.73
CA LYS A 15 11.30 -9.88 12.89
C LYS A 15 9.85 -9.72 12.44
N GLU A 16 8.95 -9.38 13.35
CA GLU A 16 7.53 -9.18 13.05
C GLU A 16 7.32 -7.99 12.10
N LEU A 17 8.05 -6.88 12.29
CA LEU A 17 8.03 -5.73 11.37
C LEU A 17 8.47 -6.11 9.95
N ARG A 18 9.49 -6.96 9.80
CA ARG A 18 9.94 -7.45 8.48
C ARG A 18 8.93 -8.39 7.83
N SER A 19 8.09 -9.07 8.61
CA SER A 19 7.04 -9.95 8.12
C SER A 19 5.78 -9.21 7.67
N ILE A 20 5.66 -7.91 7.92
CA ILE A 20 4.56 -7.10 7.39
C ILE A 20 4.77 -6.96 5.88
N THR A 21 4.20 -7.87 5.11
CA THR A 21 4.07 -7.76 3.65
C THR A 21 2.85 -6.90 3.35
N GLY A 22 2.97 -5.60 3.66
CA GLY A 22 1.95 -4.59 3.42
C GLY A 22 2.57 -3.40 2.71
N GLY A 23 1.86 -2.83 1.75
CA GLY A 23 2.34 -1.73 0.93
C GLY A 23 1.66 -1.73 -0.42
N LEU A 24 1.74 -0.61 -1.12
CA LEU A 24 1.27 -0.54 -2.48
C LEU A 24 2.29 -1.23 -3.40
N ARG A 25 1.82 -2.08 -4.31
CA ARG A 25 2.67 -2.77 -5.29
C ARG A 25 3.03 -1.82 -6.42
N GLN A 26 4.25 -1.92 -6.93
CA GLN A 26 4.59 -1.24 -8.18
C GLN A 26 3.80 -1.90 -9.31
N CYS A 27 2.88 -1.13 -9.91
CA CYS A 27 2.02 -1.59 -10.99
C CYS A 27 2.50 -1.16 -12.37
N ILE A 28 3.52 -0.30 -12.42
CA ILE A 28 4.14 0.15 -13.66
C ILE A 28 5.21 -0.85 -14.08
N ASP A 29 5.23 -1.15 -15.38
CA ASP A 29 6.33 -1.85 -16.01
C ASP A 29 7.53 -0.89 -16.19
N PRO A 30 8.70 -1.21 -15.62
CA PRO A 30 9.84 -0.31 -15.64
C PRO A 30 10.43 -0.12 -17.05
N MET A 31 10.11 -0.99 -18.02
CA MET A 31 10.63 -0.88 -19.38
C MET A 31 9.74 0.01 -20.27
N THR A 32 8.42 -0.08 -20.12
CA THR A 32 7.48 0.64 -20.99
C THR A 32 6.87 1.87 -20.34
N GLY A 33 6.97 2.01 -19.01
CA GLY A 33 6.31 3.07 -18.25
C GLY A 33 4.78 2.94 -18.21
N GLN A 34 4.23 1.83 -18.72
CA GLN A 34 2.79 1.56 -18.75
C GLN A 34 2.34 0.75 -17.53
N CYS A 35 1.07 0.87 -17.18
CA CYS A 35 0.46 0.07 -16.13
C CYS A 35 0.33 -1.38 -16.56
N ARG A 36 1.13 -2.28 -15.96
CA ARG A 36 1.02 -3.73 -16.12
C ARG A 36 -0.24 -4.28 -15.46
N SER A 37 -0.74 -3.61 -14.43
CA SER A 37 -1.92 -4.05 -13.68
C SER A 37 -2.64 -2.86 -13.07
N PHE A 38 -3.97 -2.86 -13.13
CA PHE A 38 -4.79 -1.86 -12.46
C PHE A 38 -5.34 -2.39 -11.15
N GLY A 39 -5.41 -1.55 -10.12
CA GLY A 39 -6.01 -1.93 -8.85
C GLY A 39 -5.73 -0.95 -7.72
N LEU A 40 -6.56 -0.98 -6.68
CA LEU A 40 -6.43 -0.10 -5.51
C LEU A 40 -5.11 -0.32 -4.75
N GLY A 41 -4.54 -1.52 -4.86
CA GLY A 41 -3.24 -1.87 -4.29
C GLY A 41 -2.03 -1.33 -5.05
N CYS A 42 -2.21 -0.57 -6.14
CA CYS A 42 -1.11 0.01 -6.91
C CYS A 42 -0.51 1.24 -6.23
N ALA A 43 0.82 1.38 -6.26
CA ALA A 43 1.53 2.56 -5.75
C ALA A 43 1.20 3.79 -6.59
N GLU A 44 1.05 3.55 -7.88
CA GLU A 44 0.99 4.57 -8.92
C GLU A 44 -0.46 5.03 -9.13
N PRO A 45 -0.75 6.34 -9.03
CA PRO A 45 -2.10 6.86 -9.15
C PRO A 45 -2.69 6.63 -10.55
N GLN A 46 -1.87 6.69 -11.61
CA GLN A 46 -2.33 6.40 -12.97
C GLN A 46 -2.81 4.96 -13.18
N CYS A 47 -2.41 4.03 -12.32
CA CYS A 47 -2.80 2.61 -12.40
C CYS A 47 -3.95 2.27 -11.46
N LYS A 48 -4.53 3.26 -10.76
CA LYS A 48 -5.72 3.04 -9.94
C LYS A 48 -6.97 3.22 -10.81
N PRO A 49 -7.98 2.33 -10.69
CA PRO A 49 -9.24 2.55 -11.35
C PRO A 49 -9.87 3.84 -10.82
N VAL A 50 -10.30 4.71 -11.73
CA VAL A 50 -11.12 5.88 -11.38
C VAL A 50 -12.50 5.32 -11.03
N ILE A 51 -12.82 5.34 -9.74
CA ILE A 51 -14.18 5.06 -9.29
C ILE A 51 -14.89 6.41 -9.33
N GLU A 52 -15.58 6.68 -10.44
CA GLU A 52 -16.51 7.82 -10.49
C GLU A 52 -17.69 7.52 -9.55
N PRO A 53 -18.08 8.45 -8.67
CA PRO A 53 -19.16 8.27 -7.69
C PRO A 53 -20.55 8.25 -8.31
#